data_AF-X5Z619-F1
#
_entry.id   AF-X5Z619-F1
#
_cell.length_a   1.000
_cell.length_b   1.000
_cell.length_c   1.000
_cell.angle_alpha   90.00
_cell.angle_beta   90.00
_cell.angle_gamma   90.00
#
_symmetry.space_group_name_H-M   'P 1'
#
loop_
_entity.id
_entity.type
_entity.pdbx_description
1 polymer ?
#
loop_
_entity_poly.entity_id
_entity_poly.type
_entity_poly.pdbx_seq_one_letter_code
_entity_poly.pdbx_strand_id
1 'polypeptide(L)'
;PPIPALNEARALLTALHAIDAAGRLTEAGGAMRKLALPVRLAHMVAEAAGGGHALEAAMLAVLLTERGLGGDGADLERRLMRFRTEKSPRAVAARQLAGRLAKQAGGAKSSETASAGLLLIHAWPDRVARARGERGRFVLANGSGAMLDAADPLAGETWLVIADLQGKAQNARITAAAAVHETDIRAALADRIETRRETSFDRERRAVRVRETARLGAITLSERMLPAPTGTDADRAILDALREHGLSLLEWSKDGETLRQRLGWLHRGLGAPWPDVSEAALLERLDDWLLPFLSGKASFAAIDPGTLSSGLMALVPHDLQRKIGTLAPTHFDAPSGSHVPIRYDGEWPVLAIRVQELFGLDRHPAIANGTVPLTLELLSPAHRPIQTTRDLPGFWRGSWADVRTDMRGRYPRHVWPENPLLAAATARAKPRGT
;
A
#
# COMPACT_ATOMS: atom_id res chain seq x y z
N PRO A 1 39.47 15.79 -19.87
CA PRO A 1 38.46 14.75 -20.15
C PRO A 1 37.06 15.37 -20.01
N PRO A 2 36.05 14.88 -20.75
CA PRO A 2 34.66 15.35 -20.60
C PRO A 2 34.15 15.15 -19.17
N ILE A 3 33.43 16.15 -18.62
CA ILE A 3 32.92 16.10 -17.25
C ILE A 3 32.03 14.87 -16.97
N PRO A 4 31.08 14.48 -17.85
CA PRO A 4 30.25 13.31 -17.61
C PRO A 4 31.07 12.01 -17.47
N ALA A 5 32.07 11.82 -18.33
CA ALA A 5 32.94 10.64 -18.28
C ALA A 5 33.83 10.64 -17.02
N LEU A 6 34.27 11.81 -16.56
CA LEU A 6 35.04 11.94 -15.31
C LEU A 6 34.17 11.59 -14.09
N ASN A 7 32.92 12.04 -14.08
CA ASN A 7 31.98 11.74 -12.99
C ASN A 7 31.67 10.24 -12.93
N GLU A 8 31.46 9.60 -14.07
CA GLU A 8 31.24 8.15 -14.16
C GLU A 8 32.48 7.37 -13.67
N ALA A 9 33.67 7.79 -14.07
CA ALA A 9 34.92 7.19 -13.60
C ALA A 9 35.09 7.32 -12.08
N ARG A 10 34.78 8.49 -11.51
CA ARG A 10 34.82 8.71 -10.04
C ARG A 10 33.80 7.83 -9.33
N ALA A 11 32.56 7.77 -9.83
CA ALA A 11 31.51 6.92 -9.27
C ALA A 11 31.93 5.44 -9.27
N LEU A 12 32.52 4.96 -10.35
CA LEU A 12 33.05 3.59 -10.43
C LEU A 12 34.19 3.35 -9.44
N LEU A 13 35.16 4.26 -9.35
CA LEU A 13 36.29 4.11 -8.43
C LEU A 13 35.84 4.12 -6.96
N THR A 14 34.89 4.96 -6.59
CA THR A 14 34.28 4.96 -5.25
C THR A 14 33.50 3.68 -5.01
N ALA A 15 32.71 3.22 -5.98
CA ALA A 15 31.95 1.97 -5.88
C ALA A 15 32.82 0.72 -5.83
N LEU A 16 34.10 0.79 -6.22
CA LEU A 16 35.08 -0.29 -6.08
C LEU A 16 36.07 -0.02 -4.92
N HIS A 17 35.71 0.88 -4.01
CA HIS A 17 36.52 1.27 -2.84
C HIS A 17 37.95 1.70 -3.17
N ALA A 18 38.24 2.10 -4.42
CA ALA A 18 39.57 2.51 -4.87
C ALA A 18 39.91 3.94 -4.44
N ILE A 19 38.90 4.78 -4.27
CA ILE A 19 39.04 6.15 -3.75
C ILE A 19 38.02 6.42 -2.64
N ASP A 20 38.40 7.25 -1.68
CA ASP A 20 37.53 7.71 -0.58
C ASP A 20 36.55 8.81 -1.03
N ALA A 21 35.67 9.25 -0.13
CA ALA A 21 34.69 10.32 -0.39
C ALA A 21 35.35 11.69 -0.71
N ALA A 22 36.61 11.89 -0.28
CA ALA A 22 37.41 13.07 -0.64
C ALA A 22 38.14 12.91 -1.99
N GLY A 23 37.97 11.77 -2.67
CA GLY A 23 38.61 11.46 -3.95
C GLY A 23 40.08 11.05 -3.85
N ARG A 24 40.56 10.67 -2.65
CA ARG A 24 41.94 10.21 -2.42
C ARG A 24 42.03 8.70 -2.57
N LEU A 25 43.20 8.21 -2.99
CA LEU A 25 43.46 6.79 -3.17
C LEU A 25 43.41 6.05 -1.82
N THR A 26 42.66 4.96 -1.75
CA THR A 26 42.62 4.06 -0.59
C THR A 26 43.75 3.03 -0.65
N GLU A 27 43.91 2.23 0.40
CA GLU A 27 44.83 1.08 0.38
C GLU A 27 44.47 0.07 -0.73
N ALA A 28 43.18 -0.26 -0.86
CA ALA A 28 42.65 -1.10 -1.93
C ALA A 28 42.93 -0.49 -3.32
N GLY A 29 42.72 0.81 -3.48
CA GLY A 29 43.07 1.54 -4.71
C GLY A 29 44.57 1.51 -5.02
N GLY A 30 45.41 1.56 -3.98
CA GLY A 30 46.85 1.38 -4.08
C GLY A 30 47.24 -0.02 -4.58
N ALA A 31 46.60 -1.07 -4.08
CA ALA A 31 46.79 -2.44 -4.54
C ALA A 31 46.32 -2.60 -6.01
N MET A 32 45.14 -2.09 -6.35
CA MET A 32 44.62 -2.09 -7.72
C MET A 32 45.57 -1.40 -8.70
N ARG A 33 46.14 -0.23 -8.32
CA ARG A 33 47.05 0.53 -9.17
C ARG A 33 48.34 -0.22 -9.52
N LYS A 34 48.81 -1.14 -8.66
CA LYS A 34 50.00 -1.97 -8.93
C LYS A 34 49.73 -3.01 -10.04
N LEU A 35 48.47 -3.35 -10.25
CA LEU A 35 48.03 -4.27 -11.28
C LEU A 35 47.79 -3.47 -12.55
N ALA A 36 48.58 -3.73 -13.61
CA ALA A 36 48.45 -3.08 -14.92
C ALA A 36 47.22 -3.62 -15.69
N LEU A 37 46.04 -3.55 -15.06
CA LEU A 37 44.77 -4.06 -15.55
C LEU A 37 43.73 -2.93 -15.59
N PRO A 38 42.67 -3.06 -16.43
CA PRO A 38 41.49 -2.24 -16.31
C PRO A 38 40.92 -2.26 -14.89
N VAL A 39 40.41 -1.12 -14.41
CA VAL A 39 40.03 -0.88 -13.01
C VAL A 39 39.18 -2.01 -12.41
N ARG A 40 38.14 -2.46 -13.10
CA ARG A 40 37.26 -3.55 -12.60
C ARG A 40 38.01 -4.88 -12.43
N LEU A 41 38.90 -5.21 -13.36
CA LEU A 41 39.71 -6.42 -13.31
C LEU A 41 40.80 -6.32 -12.24
N ALA A 42 41.41 -5.14 -12.08
CA ALA A 42 42.35 -4.88 -11.00
C ALA A 42 41.69 -5.06 -9.63
N HIS A 43 40.47 -4.55 -9.45
CA HIS A 43 39.68 -4.75 -8.23
C HIS A 43 39.41 -6.24 -7.98
N MET A 44 38.90 -6.97 -8.99
CA MET A 44 38.67 -8.41 -8.86
C MET A 44 39.92 -9.20 -8.44
N VAL A 45 41.06 -8.92 -9.05
CA VAL A 45 42.31 -9.62 -8.71
C VAL A 45 42.80 -9.26 -7.31
N ALA A 46 42.68 -7.98 -6.91
CA ALA A 46 43.07 -7.52 -5.58
C ALA A 46 42.17 -8.13 -4.48
N GLU A 47 40.84 -8.10 -4.65
CA GLU A 47 39.89 -8.67 -3.70
C GLU A 47 40.03 -10.20 -3.60
N ALA A 48 40.13 -10.89 -4.73
CA ALA A 48 40.30 -12.35 -4.75
C ALA A 48 41.62 -12.82 -4.11
N ALA A 49 42.64 -11.96 -4.05
CA ALA A 49 43.89 -12.27 -3.36
C ALA A 49 43.71 -12.44 -1.85
N GLY A 50 42.79 -11.68 -1.24
CA GLY A 50 42.45 -11.83 0.18
C GLY A 50 41.86 -13.21 0.51
N GLY A 51 41.11 -13.81 -0.41
CA GLY A 51 40.58 -15.18 -0.31
C GLY A 51 41.51 -16.27 -0.86
N GLY A 52 42.70 -15.91 -1.33
CA GLY A 52 43.67 -16.87 -1.87
C GLY A 52 43.40 -17.38 -3.28
N HIS A 53 42.58 -16.65 -4.05
CA HIS A 53 42.19 -16.97 -5.43
C HIS A 53 42.77 -15.98 -6.47
N ALA A 54 43.89 -15.33 -6.14
CA ALA A 54 44.55 -14.34 -7.00
C ALA A 54 44.89 -14.88 -8.40
N LEU A 55 45.29 -16.15 -8.49
CA LEU A 55 45.69 -16.76 -9.76
C LEU A 55 44.48 -16.97 -10.68
N GLU A 56 43.39 -17.51 -10.16
CA GLU A 56 42.15 -17.73 -10.88
C GLU A 56 41.57 -16.40 -11.37
N ALA A 57 41.56 -15.38 -10.51
CA ALA A 57 41.14 -14.03 -10.86
C ALA A 57 42.04 -13.42 -11.96
N ALA A 58 43.36 -13.57 -11.84
CA ALA A 58 44.29 -13.05 -12.83
C ALA A 58 44.14 -13.77 -14.19
N MET A 59 43.91 -15.09 -14.17
CA MET A 59 43.61 -15.85 -15.39
C MET A 59 42.32 -15.36 -16.05
N LEU A 60 41.26 -15.12 -15.27
CA LEU A 60 40.00 -14.58 -15.78
C LEU A 60 40.16 -13.15 -16.32
N ALA A 61 40.97 -12.31 -15.66
CA ALA A 61 41.28 -10.96 -16.14
C ALA A 61 42.02 -10.97 -17.48
N VAL A 62 43.01 -11.85 -17.65
CA VAL A 62 43.72 -12.02 -18.92
C VAL A 62 42.79 -12.57 -20.00
N LEU A 63 41.93 -13.53 -19.65
CA LEU A 63 40.93 -14.09 -20.57
C LEU A 63 39.93 -13.05 -21.09
N LEU A 64 39.56 -12.08 -20.26
CA LEU A 64 38.63 -10.99 -20.63
C LEU A 64 39.29 -9.87 -21.43
N THR A 65 40.61 -9.72 -21.34
CA THR A 65 41.36 -8.70 -22.10
C THR A 65 41.85 -9.24 -23.45
N GLU A 66 42.14 -10.54 -23.54
CA GLU A 66 42.63 -11.19 -24.75
C GLU A 66 41.51 -11.91 -25.50
N ARG A 67 41.14 -11.37 -26.67
CA ARG A 67 40.14 -11.99 -27.55
C ARG A 67 40.55 -13.41 -27.96
N GLY A 68 39.56 -14.31 -28.05
CA GLY A 68 39.71 -15.69 -28.50
C GLY A 68 40.29 -16.68 -27.47
N LEU A 69 40.81 -16.22 -26.33
CA LEU A 69 41.30 -17.14 -25.30
C LEU A 69 40.15 -17.95 -24.68
N GLY A 70 40.31 -19.28 -24.65
CA GLY A 70 39.28 -20.20 -24.17
C GLY A 70 38.05 -20.34 -25.09
N GLY A 71 38.06 -19.69 -26.28
CA GLY A 71 36.94 -19.61 -27.21
C GLY A 71 36.08 -18.35 -27.04
N ASP A 72 35.00 -18.25 -27.81
CA ASP A 72 34.17 -17.03 -27.94
C ASP A 72 32.77 -17.15 -27.33
N GLY A 73 32.51 -18.22 -26.56
CA GLY A 73 31.23 -18.42 -25.89
C GLY A 73 30.95 -17.38 -24.79
N ALA A 74 29.67 -17.19 -24.45
CA ALA A 74 29.30 -16.28 -23.35
C ALA A 74 29.74 -16.83 -21.99
N ASP A 75 29.77 -18.16 -21.81
CA ASP A 75 30.12 -18.83 -20.56
C ASP A 75 31.62 -18.73 -20.24
N LEU A 76 31.95 -17.82 -19.33
CA LEU A 76 33.31 -17.56 -18.86
C LEU A 76 33.88 -18.69 -18.01
N GLU A 77 33.05 -19.47 -17.32
CA GLU A 77 33.50 -20.64 -16.57
C GLU A 77 34.06 -21.68 -17.54
N ARG A 78 33.30 -22.01 -18.59
CA ARG A 78 33.76 -22.95 -19.63
C ARG A 78 34.99 -22.45 -20.37
N ARG A 79 35.05 -21.15 -20.68
CA ARG A 79 36.22 -20.54 -21.32
C ARG A 79 37.44 -20.62 -20.42
N LEU A 80 37.30 -20.35 -19.12
CA LEU A 80 38.39 -20.45 -18.16
C LEU A 80 38.88 -21.89 -18.01
N MET A 81 37.97 -22.88 -17.96
CA MET A 81 38.34 -24.30 -17.96
C MET A 81 39.16 -24.70 -19.19
N ARG A 82 38.77 -24.27 -20.39
CA ARG A 82 39.53 -24.51 -21.63
C ARG A 82 40.88 -23.80 -21.60
N PHE A 83 40.90 -22.54 -21.19
CA PHE A 83 42.11 -21.74 -21.09
C PHE A 83 43.14 -22.35 -20.11
N ARG A 84 42.70 -23.03 -19.05
CA ARG A 84 43.60 -23.76 -18.13
C ARG A 84 44.38 -24.89 -18.82
N THR A 85 43.77 -25.59 -19.77
CA THR A 85 44.36 -26.79 -20.40
C THR A 85 44.93 -26.55 -21.79
N GLU A 86 44.64 -25.40 -22.40
CA GLU A 86 45.11 -25.05 -23.73
C GLU A 86 46.65 -24.96 -23.81
N LYS A 87 47.25 -25.65 -24.79
CA LYS A 87 48.72 -25.74 -24.94
C LYS A 87 49.32 -24.79 -25.98
N SER A 88 48.51 -23.90 -26.57
CA SER A 88 49.01 -22.95 -27.57
C SER A 88 50.08 -22.01 -26.95
N PRO A 89 51.09 -21.57 -27.71
CA PRO A 89 52.09 -20.62 -27.21
C PRO A 89 51.45 -19.34 -26.64
N ARG A 90 50.36 -18.88 -27.27
CA ARG A 90 49.54 -17.75 -26.82
C ARG A 90 48.95 -18.01 -25.43
N ALA A 91 48.33 -19.16 -25.21
CA ALA A 91 47.73 -19.50 -23.92
C ALA A 91 48.78 -19.70 -22.82
N VAL A 92 49.93 -20.28 -23.14
CA VAL A 92 51.06 -20.42 -22.19
C VAL A 92 51.57 -19.05 -21.76
N ALA A 93 51.82 -18.13 -22.70
CA ALA A 93 52.26 -16.77 -22.40
C ALA A 93 51.23 -15.99 -21.56
N ALA A 94 49.94 -16.14 -21.89
CA ALA A 94 48.84 -15.53 -21.15
C ALA A 94 48.77 -16.05 -19.69
N ARG A 95 48.96 -17.35 -19.45
CA ARG A 95 49.03 -17.91 -18.08
C ARG A 95 50.26 -17.43 -17.30
N GLN A 96 51.41 -17.26 -17.96
CA GLN A 96 52.58 -16.66 -17.33
C GLN A 96 52.34 -15.21 -16.91
N LEU A 97 51.63 -14.43 -17.75
CA LEU A 97 51.20 -13.07 -17.40
C LEU A 97 50.26 -13.08 -16.19
N ALA A 98 49.24 -13.95 -16.19
CA ALA A 98 48.34 -14.12 -15.06
C ALA A 98 49.10 -14.48 -13.76
N GLY A 99 50.09 -15.36 -13.85
CA GLY A 99 50.95 -15.72 -12.72
C GLY A 99 51.77 -14.55 -12.17
N ARG A 100 52.25 -13.64 -13.03
CA ARG A 100 52.94 -12.41 -12.58
C ARG A 100 51.97 -11.45 -11.87
N LEU A 101 50.78 -11.25 -12.42
CA LEU A 101 49.72 -10.42 -11.83
C LEU A 101 49.29 -10.95 -10.46
N ALA A 102 49.08 -12.27 -10.34
CA ALA A 102 48.75 -12.90 -9.07
C ALA A 102 49.84 -12.72 -8.01
N LYS A 103 51.11 -12.86 -8.39
CA LYS A 103 52.25 -12.59 -7.49
C LYS A 103 52.31 -11.12 -7.04
N GLN A 104 51.95 -10.18 -7.91
CA GLN A 104 51.88 -8.75 -7.56
C GLN A 104 50.72 -8.43 -6.62
N ALA A 105 49.57 -9.11 -6.79
CA ALA A 105 48.42 -8.97 -5.91
C ALA A 105 48.70 -9.53 -4.49
N GLY A 106 49.51 -10.60 -4.41
CA GLY A 106 49.86 -11.25 -3.15
C GLY A 106 48.79 -12.25 -2.70
N GLY A 107 48.77 -12.55 -1.40
CA GLY A 107 47.82 -13.48 -0.78
C GLY A 107 48.34 -14.91 -0.62
N ALA A 108 47.87 -15.61 0.42
CA ALA A 108 48.15 -17.03 0.63
C ALA A 108 47.31 -17.86 -0.33
N LYS A 109 47.90 -18.87 -0.97
CA LYS A 109 47.18 -19.70 -1.94
C LYS A 109 46.14 -20.58 -1.24
N SER A 110 44.88 -20.49 -1.65
CA SER A 110 43.83 -21.42 -1.21
C SER A 110 43.96 -22.76 -1.95
N SER A 111 43.51 -23.86 -1.31
CA SER A 111 43.41 -25.17 -1.94
C SER A 111 42.15 -25.31 -2.80
N GLU A 112 41.12 -24.49 -2.54
CA GLU A 112 39.85 -24.52 -3.25
C GLU A 112 39.90 -23.64 -4.51
N THR A 113 39.25 -24.08 -5.58
CA THR A 113 39.16 -23.32 -6.82
C THR A 113 37.90 -22.46 -6.81
N ALA A 114 38.06 -21.15 -6.87
CA ALA A 114 36.93 -20.23 -7.03
C ALA A 114 36.31 -20.35 -8.44
N SER A 115 34.97 -20.25 -8.50
CA SER A 115 34.24 -20.13 -9.77
C SER A 115 34.45 -18.75 -10.39
N ALA A 116 34.34 -18.67 -11.71
CA ALA A 116 34.37 -17.40 -12.43
C ALA A 116 33.26 -16.46 -11.93
N GLY A 117 32.06 -16.96 -11.64
CA GLY A 117 30.96 -16.17 -11.09
C GLY A 117 31.32 -15.46 -9.79
N LEU A 118 31.90 -16.18 -8.82
CA LEU A 118 32.34 -15.63 -7.55
C LEU A 118 33.35 -14.50 -7.75
N LEU A 119 34.34 -14.70 -8.62
CA LEU A 119 35.37 -13.72 -8.91
C LEU A 119 34.79 -12.47 -9.60
N LEU A 120 33.87 -12.67 -10.56
CA LEU A 120 33.26 -11.58 -11.32
C LEU A 120 32.42 -10.65 -10.44
N ILE A 121 31.86 -11.12 -9.31
CA ILE A 121 31.10 -10.25 -8.39
C ILE A 121 31.93 -9.03 -8.00
N HIS A 122 33.23 -9.22 -7.72
CA HIS A 122 34.12 -8.13 -7.36
C HIS A 122 34.30 -7.12 -8.51
N ALA A 123 34.38 -7.58 -9.77
CA ALA A 123 34.57 -6.67 -10.91
C ALA A 123 33.27 -5.97 -11.33
N TRP A 124 32.12 -6.63 -11.24
CA TRP A 124 30.83 -6.13 -11.72
C TRP A 124 29.69 -6.35 -10.72
N PRO A 125 29.77 -5.74 -9.52
CA PRO A 125 28.69 -5.85 -8.53
C PRO A 125 27.37 -5.26 -9.03
N ASP A 126 27.44 -4.23 -9.89
CA ASP A 126 26.30 -3.58 -10.55
C ASP A 126 25.68 -4.40 -11.70
N ARG A 127 26.36 -5.47 -12.15
CA ARG A 127 25.89 -6.38 -13.21
C ARG A 127 25.69 -7.82 -12.74
N VAL A 128 25.52 -8.00 -11.42
CA VAL A 128 24.81 -9.18 -10.91
C VAL A 128 23.40 -9.15 -11.49
N ALA A 129 22.94 -10.30 -11.99
CA ALA A 129 21.72 -10.41 -12.76
C ALA A 129 20.87 -11.59 -12.28
N ARG A 130 19.55 -11.39 -12.23
CA ARG A 130 18.56 -12.42 -11.89
C ARG A 130 17.71 -12.74 -13.11
N ALA A 131 17.43 -14.02 -13.35
CA ALA A 131 16.49 -14.46 -14.37
C ALA A 131 15.11 -13.82 -14.15
N ARG A 132 14.47 -13.34 -15.23
CA ARG A 132 13.16 -12.69 -15.17
C ARG A 132 12.34 -12.97 -16.43
N GLY A 133 11.19 -13.63 -16.26
CA GLY A 133 10.27 -13.92 -17.35
C GLY A 133 10.73 -15.13 -18.16
N GLU A 134 10.86 -14.97 -19.48
CA GLU A 134 11.24 -16.05 -20.39
C GLU A 134 12.70 -16.53 -20.18
N ARG A 135 12.97 -17.77 -20.58
CA ARG A 135 14.31 -18.36 -20.53
C ARG A 135 15.31 -17.47 -21.29
N GLY A 136 16.47 -17.22 -20.68
CA GLY A 136 17.49 -16.36 -21.26
C GLY A 136 17.29 -14.86 -21.02
N ARG A 137 16.23 -14.42 -20.32
CA ARG A 137 16.02 -13.02 -19.95
C ARG A 137 16.44 -12.74 -18.52
N PHE A 138 17.15 -11.63 -18.33
CA PHE A 138 17.73 -11.24 -17.05
C PHE A 138 17.50 -9.75 -16.75
N VAL A 139 17.38 -9.43 -15.47
CA VAL A 139 17.44 -8.06 -14.95
C VAL A 139 18.69 -7.89 -14.10
N LEU A 140 19.46 -6.83 -14.35
CA LEU A 140 20.70 -6.51 -13.63
C LEU A 140 20.40 -5.67 -12.38
N ALA A 141 21.33 -5.69 -11.42
CA ALA A 141 21.26 -4.88 -10.20
C ALA A 141 21.15 -3.38 -10.49
N ASN A 142 21.75 -2.90 -11.58
CA ASN A 142 21.59 -1.52 -12.07
C ASN A 142 20.23 -1.22 -12.75
N GLY A 143 19.33 -2.20 -12.87
CA GLY A 143 17.99 -2.05 -13.46
C GLY A 143 17.88 -2.30 -14.96
N SER A 144 19.01 -2.48 -15.66
CA SER A 144 19.01 -2.78 -17.10
C SER A 144 18.55 -4.22 -17.39
N GLY A 145 18.04 -4.45 -18.61
CA GLY A 145 17.64 -5.75 -19.11
C GLY A 145 18.71 -6.36 -20.03
N ALA A 146 18.96 -7.66 -19.88
CA ALA A 146 19.92 -8.40 -20.70
C ALA A 146 19.35 -9.74 -21.17
N MET A 147 19.88 -10.25 -22.28
CA MET A 147 19.44 -11.52 -22.88
C MET A 147 20.57 -12.42 -23.36
N LEU A 148 20.33 -13.72 -23.23
CA LEU A 148 21.05 -14.80 -23.90
C LEU A 148 20.12 -15.48 -24.93
N ASP A 149 20.72 -16.18 -25.89
CA ASP A 149 19.99 -17.14 -26.69
C ASP A 149 19.41 -18.23 -25.79
N ALA A 150 18.15 -18.64 -26.00
CA ALA A 150 17.50 -19.62 -25.13
C ALA A 150 18.17 -21.01 -25.16
N ALA A 151 18.92 -21.32 -26.23
CA ALA A 151 19.73 -22.52 -26.37
C ALA A 151 21.08 -22.43 -25.65
N ASP A 152 21.51 -21.24 -25.22
CA ASP A 152 22.71 -21.10 -24.41
C ASP A 152 22.52 -21.80 -23.04
N PRO A 153 23.49 -22.59 -22.57
CA PRO A 153 23.41 -23.22 -21.25
C PRO A 153 23.13 -22.25 -20.11
N LEU A 154 23.75 -21.06 -20.14
CA LEU A 154 23.57 -20.03 -19.09
C LEU A 154 22.15 -19.43 -19.10
N ALA A 155 21.37 -19.61 -20.17
CA ALA A 155 20.01 -19.10 -20.24
C ALA A 155 19.06 -19.75 -19.21
N GLY A 156 19.44 -20.91 -18.65
CA GLY A 156 18.71 -21.61 -17.60
C GLY A 156 19.14 -21.27 -16.17
N GLU A 157 20.21 -20.51 -16.00
CA GLU A 157 20.71 -20.15 -14.69
C GLU A 157 19.83 -19.09 -14.03
N THR A 158 19.66 -19.18 -12.72
CA THR A 158 18.86 -18.19 -11.97
C THR A 158 19.64 -16.89 -11.76
N TRP A 159 20.95 -17.00 -11.60
CA TRP A 159 21.84 -15.92 -11.19
C TRP A 159 23.10 -15.91 -12.05
N LEU A 160 23.43 -14.75 -12.61
CA LEU A 160 24.63 -14.53 -13.40
C LEU A 160 25.38 -13.30 -12.91
N VAL A 161 26.69 -13.25 -13.15
CA VAL A 161 27.43 -11.99 -13.21
C VAL A 161 27.84 -11.74 -14.65
N ILE A 162 27.49 -10.56 -15.18
CA ILE A 162 27.71 -10.24 -16.59
C ILE A 162 28.90 -9.30 -16.73
N ALA A 163 29.98 -9.80 -17.34
CA ALA A 163 31.19 -9.03 -17.61
C ALA A 163 31.05 -8.12 -18.84
N ASP A 164 30.35 -8.61 -19.88
CA ASP A 164 30.21 -7.87 -21.14
C ASP A 164 28.81 -7.98 -21.76
N LEU A 165 28.41 -6.87 -22.38
CA LEU A 165 27.09 -6.63 -22.96
C LEU A 165 27.22 -5.89 -24.30
N GLN A 166 26.40 -6.25 -25.28
CA GLN A 166 26.32 -5.56 -26.57
C GLN A 166 24.88 -5.10 -26.87
N GLY A 167 24.73 -3.87 -27.38
CA GLY A 167 23.43 -3.31 -27.75
C GLY A 167 22.86 -2.33 -26.73
N LYS A 168 21.53 -2.15 -26.74
CA LYS A 168 20.82 -1.12 -25.95
C LYS A 168 20.30 -1.67 -24.61
N ALA A 169 20.22 -0.80 -23.59
CA ALA A 169 20.01 -1.13 -22.16
C ALA A 169 18.72 -1.89 -21.76
N GLN A 170 17.75 -2.08 -22.65
CA GLN A 170 16.54 -2.89 -22.35
C GLN A 170 16.63 -4.34 -22.85
N ASN A 171 17.56 -4.62 -23.77
CA ASN A 171 17.67 -5.88 -24.50
C ASN A 171 19.13 -6.08 -24.93
N ALA A 172 20.07 -5.82 -24.02
CA ALA A 172 21.48 -5.98 -24.34
C ALA A 172 21.81 -7.48 -24.42
N ARG A 173 22.48 -7.89 -25.50
CA ARG A 173 22.96 -9.26 -25.65
C ARG A 173 24.13 -9.50 -24.71
N ILE A 174 24.05 -10.55 -23.91
CA ILE A 174 25.14 -11.01 -23.05
C ILE A 174 26.20 -11.68 -23.92
N THR A 175 27.44 -11.20 -23.84
CA THR A 175 28.59 -11.74 -24.58
C THR A 175 29.63 -12.38 -23.67
N ALA A 176 29.61 -12.08 -22.37
CA ALA A 176 30.46 -12.72 -21.38
C ALA A 176 29.78 -12.70 -20.00
N ALA A 177 29.55 -13.86 -19.42
CA ALA A 177 28.97 -14.02 -18.08
C ALA A 177 29.39 -15.35 -17.45
N ALA A 178 29.15 -15.50 -16.15
CA ALA A 178 29.24 -16.79 -15.46
C ALA A 178 28.09 -16.94 -14.46
N ALA A 179 27.71 -18.19 -14.20
CA ALA A 179 26.77 -18.54 -13.14
C ALA A 179 27.37 -18.26 -11.77
N VAL A 180 26.53 -17.84 -10.83
CA VAL A 180 26.93 -17.54 -9.45
C VAL A 180 25.83 -17.98 -8.49
N HIS A 181 26.17 -18.39 -7.28
CA HIS A 181 25.17 -18.76 -6.28
C HIS A 181 24.67 -17.53 -5.51
N GLU A 182 23.40 -17.57 -5.07
CA GLU A 182 22.84 -16.49 -4.25
C GLU A 182 23.59 -16.30 -2.93
N THR A 183 24.11 -17.39 -2.34
CA THR A 183 24.94 -17.35 -1.13
C THR A 183 26.19 -16.50 -1.33
N ASP A 184 26.83 -16.62 -2.49
CA ASP A 184 28.04 -15.87 -2.84
C ASP A 184 27.71 -14.39 -3.05
N ILE A 185 26.60 -14.10 -3.73
CA ILE A 185 26.10 -12.72 -3.91
C ILE A 185 25.85 -12.08 -2.54
N ARG A 186 25.16 -12.78 -1.63
CA ARG A 186 24.83 -12.28 -0.30
C ARG A 186 26.06 -12.06 0.57
N ALA A 187 27.05 -12.94 0.49
CA ALA A 187 28.30 -12.80 1.23
C ALA A 187 29.15 -11.65 0.69
N ALA A 188 29.33 -11.56 -0.63
CA ALA A 188 30.21 -10.58 -1.26
C ALA A 188 29.62 -9.16 -1.34
N LEU A 189 28.29 -9.02 -1.36
CA LEU A 189 27.59 -7.74 -1.52
C LEU A 189 26.67 -7.41 -0.33
N ALA A 190 26.97 -7.94 0.86
CA ALA A 190 26.15 -7.74 2.06
C ALA A 190 25.90 -6.25 2.38
N ASP A 191 26.91 -5.41 2.17
CA ASP A 191 26.90 -3.95 2.37
C ASP A 191 25.99 -3.22 1.36
N ARG A 192 25.64 -3.86 0.24
CA ARG A 192 24.78 -3.31 -0.83
C ARG A 192 23.36 -3.87 -0.81
N ILE A 193 23.08 -4.82 0.08
CA ILE A 193 21.75 -5.40 0.20
C ILE A 193 20.93 -4.53 1.15
N GLU A 194 19.95 -3.84 0.58
CA GLU A 194 19.03 -3.01 1.33
C GLU A 194 17.82 -3.82 1.77
N THR A 195 17.52 -3.81 3.06
CA THR A 195 16.28 -4.38 3.59
C THR A 195 15.29 -3.26 3.86
N ARG A 196 14.16 -3.29 3.15
CA ARG A 196 13.08 -2.30 3.30
C ARG A 196 11.81 -2.98 3.80
N ARG A 197 11.22 -2.40 4.84
CA ARG A 197 9.87 -2.72 5.31
C ARG A 197 8.89 -1.70 4.78
N GLU A 198 7.78 -2.18 4.26
CA GLU A 198 6.71 -1.37 3.70
C GLU A 198 5.39 -1.84 4.30
N THR A 199 4.66 -0.91 4.90
CA THR A 199 3.34 -1.14 5.44
C THR A 199 2.32 -0.67 4.42
N SER A 200 1.42 -1.56 4.00
CA SER A 200 0.41 -1.27 2.98
C SER A 200 -0.94 -1.81 3.41
N PHE A 201 -2.01 -1.13 3.00
CA PHE A 201 -3.37 -1.59 3.20
C PHE A 201 -3.79 -2.57 2.08
N ASP A 202 -4.27 -3.76 2.46
CA ASP A 202 -4.89 -4.72 1.53
C ASP A 202 -6.41 -4.52 1.56
N ARG A 203 -6.93 -3.94 0.48
CA ARG A 203 -8.35 -3.58 0.36
C ARG A 203 -9.28 -4.80 0.30
N GLU A 204 -8.84 -5.91 -0.30
CA GLU A 204 -9.64 -7.14 -0.37
C GLU A 204 -9.79 -7.76 1.02
N ARG A 205 -8.71 -7.75 1.81
CA ARG A 205 -8.72 -8.30 3.17
C ARG A 205 -9.11 -7.32 4.25
N ARG A 206 -9.26 -6.03 3.91
CA ARG A 206 -9.56 -4.93 4.84
C ARG A 206 -8.59 -4.92 6.03
N ALA A 207 -7.31 -5.17 5.77
CA ALA A 207 -6.27 -5.32 6.79
C ALA A 207 -4.94 -4.70 6.35
N VAL A 208 -4.16 -4.26 7.33
CA VAL A 208 -2.81 -3.75 7.10
C VAL A 208 -1.83 -4.92 7.03
N ARG A 209 -0.91 -4.86 6.07
CA ARG A 209 0.15 -5.84 5.87
C ARG A 209 1.50 -5.17 5.89
N VAL A 210 2.49 -5.90 6.41
CA VAL A 210 3.89 -5.48 6.36
C VAL A 210 4.63 -6.42 5.45
N ARG A 211 5.26 -5.85 4.44
CA ARG A 211 6.14 -6.56 3.54
C ARG A 211 7.57 -6.17 3.85
N GLU A 212 8.44 -7.16 3.99
CA GLU A 212 9.89 -6.95 4.02
C GLU A 212 10.50 -7.45 2.71
N THR A 213 11.25 -6.58 2.06
CA THR A 213 11.99 -6.88 0.83
C THR A 213 13.48 -6.66 1.06
N ALA A 214 14.29 -7.64 0.68
CA ALA A 214 15.73 -7.48 0.56
C ALA A 214 16.07 -7.28 -0.92
N ARG A 215 16.75 -6.19 -1.24
CA ARG A 215 17.05 -5.79 -2.63
C ARG A 215 18.54 -5.56 -2.83
N LEU A 216 19.03 -5.93 -4.01
CA LEU A 216 20.34 -5.54 -4.52
C LEU A 216 20.09 -4.62 -5.72
N GLY A 217 20.12 -3.31 -5.48
CA GLY A 217 19.68 -2.31 -6.46
C GLY A 217 18.25 -2.60 -6.94
N ALA A 218 18.08 -2.80 -8.25
CA ALA A 218 16.78 -3.10 -8.86
C ALA A 218 16.31 -4.55 -8.67
N ILE A 219 17.18 -5.46 -8.22
CA ILE A 219 16.83 -6.88 -8.04
C ILE A 219 16.24 -7.08 -6.65
N THR A 220 15.02 -7.62 -6.58
CA THR A 220 14.51 -8.19 -5.33
C THR A 220 15.16 -9.56 -5.12
N LEU A 221 15.88 -9.75 -4.01
CA LEU A 221 16.49 -11.04 -3.65
C LEU A 221 15.46 -11.94 -2.98
N SER A 222 14.82 -11.40 -1.94
CA SER A 222 13.77 -12.08 -1.19
C SER A 222 12.67 -11.12 -0.80
N GLU A 223 11.45 -11.63 -0.76
CA GLU A 223 10.25 -10.92 -0.36
C GLU A 223 9.48 -11.81 0.61
N ARG A 224 9.15 -11.28 1.78
CA ARG A 224 8.35 -12.01 2.77
C ARG A 224 7.28 -11.10 3.37
N MET A 225 6.12 -11.68 3.61
CA MET A 225 5.09 -11.07 4.46
C MET A 225 5.53 -11.24 5.91
N LEU A 226 5.60 -10.13 6.63
CA LEU A 226 5.75 -10.14 8.08
C LEU A 226 4.36 -10.24 8.73
N PRO A 227 4.30 -10.65 10.01
CA PRO A 227 3.08 -10.49 10.80
C PRO A 227 2.56 -9.05 10.72
N ALA A 228 1.25 -8.90 10.78
CA ALA A 228 0.63 -7.58 10.83
C ALA A 228 1.17 -6.80 12.06
N PRO A 229 1.26 -5.46 11.98
CA PRO A 229 1.72 -4.67 13.11
C PRO A 229 0.73 -4.83 14.26
N THR A 230 1.19 -4.58 15.48
CA THR A 230 0.37 -4.66 16.70
C THR A 230 0.55 -3.42 17.55
N GLY A 231 -0.42 -3.14 18.42
CA GLY A 231 -0.37 -1.96 19.29
C GLY A 231 -0.38 -0.65 18.49
N THR A 232 0.42 0.32 18.93
CA THR A 232 0.44 1.67 18.36
C THR A 232 0.79 1.73 16.87
N ASP A 233 1.62 0.81 16.36
CA ASP A 233 1.95 0.75 14.93
C ASP A 233 0.76 0.27 14.10
N ALA A 234 -0.07 -0.62 14.67
CA ALA A 234 -1.30 -1.07 14.03
C ALA A 234 -2.32 0.06 13.95
N ASP A 235 -2.49 0.79 15.06
CA ASP A 235 -3.44 1.90 15.14
C ASP A 235 -3.05 2.99 14.14
N ARG A 236 -1.76 3.37 14.10
CA ARG A 236 -1.25 4.33 13.10
C ARG A 236 -1.52 3.88 11.67
N ALA A 237 -1.26 2.61 11.36
CA ALA A 237 -1.48 2.11 10.01
C ALA A 237 -2.96 2.05 9.62
N ILE A 238 -3.87 1.82 10.57
CA ILE A 238 -5.32 1.94 10.36
C ILE A 238 -5.69 3.40 10.06
N LEU A 239 -5.15 4.37 10.81
CA LEU A 239 -5.41 5.79 10.57
C LEU A 239 -4.87 6.24 9.21
N ASP A 240 -3.67 5.82 8.83
CA ASP A 240 -3.08 6.16 7.54
C ASP A 240 -3.92 5.59 6.38
N ALA A 241 -4.41 4.35 6.52
CA ALA A 241 -5.34 3.76 5.54
C ALA A 241 -6.66 4.54 5.44
N LEU A 242 -7.19 5.07 6.54
CA LEU A 242 -8.38 5.93 6.53
C LEU A 242 -8.11 7.27 5.86
N ARG A 243 -6.96 7.90 6.11
CA ARG A 243 -6.57 9.16 5.45
C ARG A 243 -6.43 8.99 3.94
N GLU A 244 -5.92 7.85 3.49
CA GLU A 244 -5.73 7.57 2.05
C GLU A 244 -7.03 7.15 1.34
N HIS A 245 -7.90 6.39 2.00
CA HIS A 245 -9.05 5.74 1.34
C HIS A 245 -10.43 6.20 1.83
N GLY A 246 -10.49 7.07 2.84
CA GLY A 246 -11.70 7.66 3.39
C GLY A 246 -12.41 6.79 4.43
N LEU A 247 -13.51 7.32 4.97
CA LEU A 247 -14.27 6.67 6.06
C LEU A 247 -15.13 5.48 5.59
N SER A 248 -15.21 5.26 4.28
CA SER A 248 -15.90 4.11 3.68
C SER A 248 -15.30 2.75 4.10
N LEU A 249 -14.09 2.75 4.65
CA LEU A 249 -13.48 1.56 5.25
C LEU A 249 -14.10 1.19 6.61
N LEU A 250 -14.75 2.11 7.31
CA LEU A 250 -15.37 1.85 8.61
C LEU A 250 -16.76 1.21 8.45
N GLU A 251 -17.07 0.24 9.32
CA GLU A 251 -18.38 -0.41 9.35
C GLU A 251 -19.29 0.28 10.36
N TRP A 252 -20.08 1.23 9.86
CA TRP A 252 -21.04 1.98 10.67
C TRP A 252 -22.25 1.11 11.01
N SER A 253 -22.59 1.04 12.30
CA SER A 253 -23.90 0.53 12.71
C SER A 253 -24.99 1.52 12.29
N LYS A 254 -26.24 1.05 12.21
CA LYS A 254 -27.40 1.93 11.97
C LYS A 254 -27.50 3.05 13.00
N ASP A 255 -27.23 2.71 14.27
CA ASP A 255 -27.26 3.67 15.37
C ASP A 255 -26.11 4.68 15.29
N GLY A 256 -24.91 4.22 14.91
CA GLY A 256 -23.75 5.09 14.70
C GLY A 256 -23.96 6.07 13.55
N GLU A 257 -24.51 5.61 12.42
CA GLU A 257 -24.84 6.50 11.30
C GLU A 257 -25.96 7.49 11.68
N THR A 258 -26.98 7.03 12.40
CA THR A 258 -28.06 7.91 12.91
C THR A 258 -27.50 8.96 13.87
N LEU A 259 -26.57 8.59 14.76
CA LEU A 259 -25.88 9.53 15.64
C LEU A 259 -25.08 10.55 14.84
N ARG A 260 -24.31 10.11 13.84
CA ARG A 260 -23.53 10.99 12.95
C ARG A 260 -24.43 12.02 12.26
N GLN A 261 -25.58 11.58 11.72
CA GLN A 261 -26.54 12.47 11.07
C GLN A 261 -27.15 13.49 12.05
N ARG A 262 -27.53 13.05 13.26
CA ARG A 262 -28.06 13.93 14.31
C ARG A 262 -27.05 14.98 14.75
N LEU A 263 -25.79 14.58 14.98
CA LEU A 263 -24.71 15.50 15.34
C LEU A 263 -24.43 16.49 14.20
N GLY A 264 -24.38 16.00 12.95
CA GLY A 264 -24.19 16.85 11.78
C GLY A 264 -25.33 17.87 11.62
N TRP A 265 -26.58 17.46 11.88
CA TRP A 265 -27.72 18.37 11.86
C TRP A 265 -27.63 19.43 12.97
N LEU A 266 -27.28 19.04 14.21
CA LEU A 266 -27.09 19.97 15.32
C LEU A 266 -25.96 20.97 15.02
N HIS A 267 -24.85 20.52 14.45
CA HIS A 267 -23.75 21.38 14.05
C HIS A 267 -24.16 22.39 12.97
N ARG A 268 -24.86 21.96 11.91
CA ARG A 268 -25.33 22.88 10.86
C ARG A 268 -26.35 23.89 11.37
N GLY A 269 -27.26 23.48 12.27
CA GLY A 269 -28.36 24.32 12.74
C GLY A 269 -27.98 25.26 13.90
N LEU A 270 -27.20 24.77 14.87
CA LEU A 270 -26.85 25.50 16.10
C LEU A 270 -25.39 25.97 16.13
N GLY A 271 -24.52 25.43 15.27
CA GLY A 271 -23.10 25.79 15.23
C GLY A 271 -22.32 25.30 16.45
N ALA A 272 -21.26 26.01 16.80
CA ALA A 272 -20.45 25.70 17.98
C ALA A 272 -21.28 25.74 19.28
N PRO A 273 -21.03 24.84 20.26
CA PRO A 273 -19.90 23.92 20.35
C PRO A 273 -20.22 22.48 19.88
N TRP A 274 -21.25 22.29 19.04
CA TRP A 274 -21.50 20.99 18.41
C TRP A 274 -20.39 20.66 17.42
N PRO A 275 -19.86 19.42 17.41
CA PRO A 275 -18.74 19.07 16.55
C PRO A 275 -19.18 18.97 15.08
N ASP A 276 -18.33 19.45 14.17
CA ASP A 276 -18.45 19.04 12.76
C ASP A 276 -18.16 17.54 12.67
N VAL A 277 -19.05 16.78 12.05
CA VAL A 277 -18.90 15.33 11.83
C VAL A 277 -18.99 14.98 10.34
N SER A 278 -18.71 15.97 9.48
CA SER A 278 -18.45 15.76 8.06
C SER A 278 -17.29 14.78 7.85
N GLU A 279 -17.27 14.12 6.70
CA GLU A 279 -16.20 13.15 6.39
C GLU A 279 -14.81 13.80 6.46
N ALA A 280 -14.67 15.01 5.91
CA ALA A 280 -13.42 15.77 5.97
C ALA A 280 -13.00 16.05 7.42
N ALA A 281 -13.91 16.59 8.25
CA ALA A 281 -13.59 16.95 9.63
C ALA A 281 -13.31 15.74 10.54
N LEU A 282 -13.87 14.56 10.21
CA LEU A 282 -13.58 13.32 10.92
C LEU A 282 -12.25 12.70 10.48
N LEU A 283 -11.87 12.81 9.20
CA LEU A 283 -10.55 12.36 8.71
C LEU A 283 -9.41 13.21 9.28
N GLU A 284 -9.60 14.52 9.41
CA GLU A 284 -8.60 15.44 9.99
C GLU A 284 -8.35 15.19 11.48
N ARG A 285 -9.33 14.66 12.22
CA ARG A 285 -9.27 14.47 13.67
C ARG A 285 -9.35 13.02 14.12
N LEU A 286 -8.92 12.09 13.26
CA LEU A 286 -8.90 10.66 13.57
C LEU A 286 -8.17 10.36 14.89
N ASP A 287 -7.11 11.10 15.17
CA ASP A 287 -6.31 10.99 16.40
C ASP A 287 -7.09 11.39 17.66
N ASP A 288 -8.12 12.22 17.54
CA ASP A 288 -8.92 12.71 18.66
C ASP A 288 -10.11 11.79 18.97
N TRP A 289 -10.83 11.34 17.93
CA TRP A 289 -12.11 10.64 18.11
C TRP A 289 -12.01 9.12 17.93
N LEU A 290 -11.08 8.63 17.11
CA LEU A 290 -10.99 7.21 16.80
C LEU A 290 -9.81 6.54 17.50
N LEU A 291 -8.62 7.14 17.46
CA LEU A 291 -7.38 6.58 18.03
C LEU A 291 -7.53 6.13 19.50
N PRO A 292 -8.17 6.89 20.42
CA PRO A 292 -8.29 6.49 21.81
C PRO A 292 -9.09 5.18 22.03
N PHE A 293 -9.86 4.76 21.03
CA PHE A 293 -10.71 3.58 21.08
C PHE A 293 -10.21 2.41 20.22
N LEU A 294 -9.09 2.57 19.51
CA LEU A 294 -8.47 1.47 18.80
C LEU A 294 -7.80 0.49 19.78
N SER A 295 -7.76 -0.78 19.39
CA SER A 295 -7.30 -1.87 20.27
C SER A 295 -5.91 -2.41 19.91
N GLY A 296 -5.15 -1.71 19.06
CA GLY A 296 -3.85 -2.17 18.60
C GLY A 296 -3.92 -3.31 17.58
N LYS A 297 -5.03 -3.42 16.84
CA LYS A 297 -5.27 -4.48 15.84
C LYS A 297 -5.25 -3.91 14.44
N ALA A 298 -4.46 -4.51 13.57
CA ALA A 298 -4.23 -4.10 12.18
C ALA A 298 -5.34 -4.54 11.20
N SER A 299 -6.61 -4.51 11.62
CA SER A 299 -7.75 -4.92 10.81
C SER A 299 -8.98 -4.06 11.09
N PHE A 300 -9.66 -3.60 10.03
CA PHE A 300 -10.91 -2.84 10.17
C PHE A 300 -12.04 -3.68 10.74
N ALA A 301 -12.06 -5.00 10.48
CA ALA A 301 -13.05 -5.91 11.05
C ALA A 301 -12.93 -6.06 12.58
N ALA A 302 -11.81 -5.62 13.17
CA ALA A 302 -11.62 -5.62 14.61
C ALA A 302 -12.12 -4.35 15.29
N ILE A 303 -12.56 -3.34 14.53
CA ILE A 303 -13.17 -2.13 15.04
C ILE A 303 -14.66 -2.40 15.22
N ASP A 304 -15.11 -2.49 16.47
CA ASP A 304 -16.51 -2.70 16.78
C ASP A 304 -17.36 -1.49 16.34
N PRO A 305 -18.56 -1.68 15.75
CA PRO A 305 -19.42 -0.57 15.37
C PRO A 305 -19.80 0.37 16.53
N GLY A 306 -19.84 -0.11 17.77
CA GLY A 306 -20.06 0.70 18.97
C GLY A 306 -18.87 1.58 19.34
N THR A 307 -17.65 1.19 18.95
CA THR A 307 -16.46 2.04 19.06
C THR A 307 -16.64 3.34 18.29
N LEU A 308 -17.21 3.28 17.08
CA LEU A 308 -17.44 4.47 16.26
C LEU A 308 -18.41 5.44 16.92
N SER A 309 -19.51 4.93 17.47
CA SER A 309 -20.48 5.75 18.22
C SER A 309 -19.85 6.39 19.45
N SER A 310 -19.00 5.65 20.17
CA SER A 310 -18.29 6.14 21.36
C SER A 310 -17.30 7.24 21.01
N GLY A 311 -16.58 7.08 19.90
CA GLY A 311 -15.67 8.08 19.37
C GLY A 311 -16.38 9.36 18.93
N LEU A 312 -17.50 9.25 18.21
CA LEU A 312 -18.32 10.41 17.86
C LEU A 312 -18.85 11.15 19.10
N MET A 313 -19.28 10.42 20.13
CA MET A 313 -19.72 11.01 21.39
C MET A 313 -18.59 11.72 22.14
N ALA A 314 -17.35 11.24 22.03
CA ALA A 314 -16.19 11.88 22.65
C ALA A 314 -15.90 13.28 22.11
N LEU A 315 -16.28 13.56 20.86
CA LEU A 315 -16.21 14.91 20.27
C LEU A 315 -17.25 15.89 20.84
N VAL A 316 -18.30 15.39 21.50
CA VAL A 316 -19.39 16.21 22.03
C VAL A 316 -19.06 16.63 23.47
N PRO A 317 -19.09 17.93 23.80
CA PRO A 317 -18.94 18.40 25.18
C PRO A 317 -19.89 17.68 26.14
N HIS A 318 -19.39 17.28 27.30
CA HIS A 318 -20.09 16.40 28.24
C HIS A 318 -21.45 16.96 28.69
N ASP A 319 -21.57 18.28 28.84
CA ASP A 319 -22.82 18.98 29.19
C ASP A 319 -23.88 18.94 28.06
N LEU A 320 -23.44 18.83 26.81
CA LEU A 320 -24.30 18.73 25.63
C LEU A 320 -24.72 17.30 25.30
N GLN A 321 -23.95 16.28 25.70
CA GLN A 321 -24.27 14.87 25.40
C GLN A 321 -25.69 14.49 25.85
N ARG A 322 -26.10 14.90 27.05
CA ARG A 322 -27.46 14.65 27.57
C ARG A 322 -28.55 15.41 26.81
N LYS A 323 -28.20 16.50 26.12
CA LYS A 323 -29.14 17.34 25.36
C LYS A 323 -29.42 16.80 23.96
N ILE A 324 -28.58 15.90 23.42
CA ILE A 324 -28.78 15.34 22.07
C ILE A 324 -30.16 14.68 21.95
N GLY A 325 -30.55 13.87 22.94
CA GLY A 325 -31.84 13.19 22.97
C GLY A 325 -33.03 14.16 22.94
N THR A 326 -32.92 15.29 23.63
CA THR A 326 -33.97 16.32 23.68
C THR A 326 -34.00 17.21 22.44
N LEU A 327 -32.84 17.59 21.92
CA LEU A 327 -32.73 18.54 20.81
C LEU A 327 -32.95 17.87 19.45
N ALA A 328 -32.41 16.67 19.29
CA ALA A 328 -32.52 15.85 18.09
C ALA A 328 -32.90 14.42 18.50
N PRO A 329 -34.15 14.12 18.87
CA PRO A 329 -34.58 12.78 19.29
C PRO A 329 -34.44 11.74 18.16
N THR A 330 -34.28 10.47 18.51
CA THR A 330 -34.18 9.40 17.50
C THR A 330 -35.55 9.04 16.89
N HIS A 331 -36.61 9.14 17.68
CA HIS A 331 -37.97 8.77 17.30
C HIS A 331 -38.97 9.85 17.73
N PHE A 332 -40.12 9.84 17.06
CA PHE A 332 -41.31 10.58 17.41
C PHE A 332 -42.38 9.61 17.92
N ASP A 333 -42.98 9.96 19.07
CA ASP A 333 -44.08 9.22 19.66
C ASP A 333 -45.39 9.70 19.06
N ALA A 334 -45.97 8.90 18.16
CA ALA A 334 -47.21 9.23 17.49
C ALA A 334 -48.42 9.07 18.41
N PRO A 335 -49.51 9.84 18.20
CA PRO A 335 -50.78 9.66 18.92
C PRO A 335 -51.37 8.24 18.84
N SER A 336 -51.00 7.47 17.81
CA SER A 336 -51.36 6.05 17.67
C SER A 336 -50.66 5.12 18.67
N GLY A 337 -49.66 5.61 19.40
CA GLY A 337 -48.74 4.83 20.24
C GLY A 337 -47.52 4.27 19.50
N SER A 338 -47.33 4.60 18.22
CA SER A 338 -46.16 4.17 17.46
C SER A 338 -44.92 5.02 17.76
N HIS A 339 -43.75 4.37 17.81
CA HIS A 339 -42.43 5.01 17.91
C HIS A 339 -41.79 5.06 16.52
N VAL A 340 -41.84 6.21 15.86
CA VAL A 340 -41.48 6.36 14.44
C VAL A 340 -40.12 7.07 14.31
N PRO A 341 -39.14 6.52 13.58
CA PRO A 341 -37.81 7.12 13.48
C PRO A 341 -37.82 8.45 12.74
N ILE A 342 -36.97 9.37 13.19
CA ILE A 342 -36.74 10.67 12.54
C ILE A 342 -35.44 10.61 11.74
N ARG A 343 -35.48 11.00 10.47
CA ARG A 343 -34.29 11.07 9.60
C ARG A 343 -33.66 12.45 9.64
N TYR A 344 -32.32 12.51 9.67
CA TYR A 344 -31.52 13.74 9.79
C TYR A 344 -30.48 13.90 8.66
N ASP A 345 -30.61 13.12 7.60
CA ASP A 345 -29.73 13.09 6.43
C ASP A 345 -29.88 14.31 5.51
N GLY A 346 -31.01 15.01 5.60
CA GLY A 346 -31.29 16.22 4.82
C GLY A 346 -31.00 17.55 5.53
N GLU A 347 -31.50 18.63 4.92
CA GLU A 347 -31.50 19.98 5.50
C GLU A 347 -32.47 20.06 6.70
N TRP A 348 -33.63 19.42 6.58
CA TRP A 348 -34.68 19.42 7.58
C TRP A 348 -34.94 18.01 8.11
N PRO A 349 -35.21 17.85 9.41
CA PRO A 349 -35.53 16.55 9.99
C PRO A 349 -36.85 16.04 9.41
N VAL A 350 -36.86 14.80 8.95
CA VAL A 350 -38.01 14.19 8.24
C VAL A 350 -38.63 13.09 9.08
N LEU A 351 -39.96 13.11 9.19
CA LEU A 351 -40.76 12.06 9.79
C LEU A 351 -41.66 11.44 8.73
N ALA A 352 -41.28 10.24 8.25
CA ALA A 352 -42.09 9.46 7.32
C ALA A 352 -43.11 8.63 8.11
N ILE A 353 -44.37 9.07 8.09
CA ILE A 353 -45.41 8.52 8.96
C ILE A 353 -46.73 8.38 8.20
N ARG A 354 -47.47 7.30 8.47
CA ARG A 354 -48.78 7.10 7.86
C ARG A 354 -49.76 8.14 8.40
N VAL A 355 -50.54 8.72 7.50
CA VAL A 355 -51.42 9.86 7.82
C VAL A 355 -52.42 9.55 8.94
N GLN A 356 -52.92 8.32 9.01
CA GLN A 356 -53.86 7.86 10.04
C GLN A 356 -53.27 7.80 11.46
N GLU A 357 -51.94 7.80 11.58
CA GLU A 357 -51.26 7.81 12.89
C GLU A 357 -51.18 9.21 13.49
N LEU A 358 -51.49 10.24 12.71
CA LEU A 358 -51.53 11.64 13.11
C LEU A 358 -52.95 12.16 13.35
N PHE A 359 -53.98 11.34 13.22
CA PHE A 359 -55.35 11.76 13.54
C PHE A 359 -55.46 12.21 15.00
N GLY A 360 -56.32 13.18 15.26
CA GLY A 360 -56.44 13.81 16.58
C GLY A 360 -55.36 14.83 16.91
N LEU A 361 -54.32 14.95 16.09
CA LEU A 361 -53.23 15.91 16.32
C LEU A 361 -53.55 17.28 15.71
N ASP A 362 -53.77 18.27 16.57
CA ASP A 362 -54.10 19.67 16.22
C ASP A 362 -52.89 20.61 16.17
N ARG A 363 -51.73 20.13 16.60
CA ARG A 363 -50.45 20.86 16.59
C ARG A 363 -49.43 20.14 15.72
N HIS A 364 -48.67 20.90 14.94
CA HIS A 364 -47.63 20.31 14.11
C HIS A 364 -46.46 19.77 14.96
N PRO A 365 -45.99 18.53 14.73
CA PRO A 365 -44.83 17.96 15.41
C PRO A 365 -43.56 18.83 15.24
N ALA A 366 -42.86 19.08 16.34
CA ALA A 366 -41.61 19.84 16.34
C ALA A 366 -40.61 19.25 17.33
N ILE A 367 -39.32 19.39 17.01
CA ILE A 367 -38.17 19.01 17.85
C ILE A 367 -37.45 20.26 18.35
N ALA A 368 -36.28 20.09 19.00
CA ALA A 368 -35.50 21.18 19.58
C ALA A 368 -36.35 22.07 20.51
N ASN A 369 -37.01 21.44 21.48
CA ASN A 369 -37.96 22.11 22.40
C ASN A 369 -39.11 22.84 21.69
N GLY A 370 -39.58 22.30 20.57
CA GLY A 370 -40.72 22.83 19.82
C GLY A 370 -40.39 23.96 18.84
N THR A 371 -39.12 24.28 18.65
CA THR A 371 -38.68 25.38 17.78
C THR A 371 -38.50 24.97 16.32
N VAL A 372 -38.25 23.68 16.05
CA VAL A 372 -38.02 23.18 14.69
C VAL A 372 -39.16 22.25 14.27
N PRO A 373 -40.04 22.67 13.33
CA PRO A 373 -41.10 21.81 12.81
C PRO A 373 -40.53 20.69 11.94
N LEU A 374 -41.01 19.46 12.17
CA LEU A 374 -40.62 18.28 11.41
C LEU A 374 -41.21 18.32 9.99
N THR A 375 -40.42 17.98 8.99
CA THR A 375 -40.99 17.73 7.66
C THR A 375 -41.72 16.40 7.68
N LEU A 376 -43.05 16.43 7.57
CA LEU A 376 -43.86 15.23 7.55
C LEU A 376 -43.96 14.71 6.12
N GLU A 377 -43.39 13.53 5.87
CA GLU A 377 -43.69 12.73 4.70
C GLU A 377 -44.90 11.85 5.04
N LEU A 378 -46.09 12.32 4.69
CA LEU A 378 -47.32 11.60 4.94
C LEU A 378 -47.40 10.41 3.99
N LEU A 379 -47.64 9.23 4.57
CA LEU A 379 -47.70 7.96 3.85
C LEU A 379 -49.13 7.41 3.83
N SER A 380 -49.45 6.68 2.76
CA SER A 380 -50.64 5.83 2.69
C SER A 380 -50.50 4.59 3.59
N PRO A 381 -51.56 3.78 3.77
CA PRO A 381 -51.47 2.52 4.52
C PRO A 381 -50.47 1.53 3.95
N ALA A 382 -50.15 1.62 2.65
CA ALA A 382 -49.14 0.81 1.98
C ALA A 382 -47.74 1.47 1.97
N HIS A 383 -47.49 2.43 2.86
CA HIS A 383 -46.21 3.15 2.99
C HIS A 383 -45.76 3.90 1.72
N ARG A 384 -46.72 4.31 0.87
CA ARG A 384 -46.42 5.14 -0.30
C ARG A 384 -46.55 6.62 0.06
N PRO A 385 -45.60 7.50 -0.33
CA PRO A 385 -45.73 8.94 -0.13
C PRO A 385 -47.01 9.47 -0.78
N ILE A 386 -47.76 10.29 -0.04
CA ILE A 386 -48.98 10.94 -0.52
C ILE A 386 -48.86 12.47 -0.51
N GLN A 387 -48.21 13.04 0.50
CA GLN A 387 -48.05 14.48 0.66
C GLN A 387 -46.85 14.75 1.57
N THR A 388 -46.12 15.83 1.29
CA THR A 388 -45.13 16.38 2.22
C THR A 388 -45.67 17.70 2.79
N THR A 389 -45.57 17.89 4.11
CA THR A 389 -46.02 19.14 4.77
C THR A 389 -45.16 19.51 5.98
N ARG A 390 -45.04 20.82 6.25
CA ARG A 390 -44.51 21.41 7.49
C ARG A 390 -45.57 22.20 8.27
N ASP A 391 -46.83 22.10 7.83
CA ASP A 391 -48.02 22.63 8.49
C ASP A 391 -49.12 21.57 8.44
N LEU A 392 -49.19 20.78 9.51
CA LEU A 392 -50.17 19.70 9.64
C LEU A 392 -51.59 20.26 9.82
N PRO A 393 -51.82 21.28 10.69
CA PRO A 393 -53.12 21.94 10.78
C PRO A 393 -53.60 22.55 9.45
N GLY A 394 -52.71 23.17 8.68
CA GLY A 394 -53.01 23.67 7.34
C GLY A 394 -53.39 22.54 6.37
N PHE A 395 -52.63 21.43 6.38
CA PHE A 395 -52.96 20.24 5.59
C PHE A 395 -54.36 19.69 5.88
N TRP A 396 -54.74 19.60 7.17
CA TRP A 396 -56.07 19.13 7.56
C TRP A 396 -57.21 20.02 7.08
N ARG A 397 -57.02 21.34 7.07
CA ARG A 397 -58.03 22.31 6.62
C ARG A 397 -58.09 22.46 5.09
N GLY A 398 -56.99 22.16 4.40
CA GLY A 398 -56.86 22.31 2.96
C GLY A 398 -56.91 20.98 2.22
N SER A 399 -55.73 20.49 1.81
CA SER A 399 -55.57 19.36 0.88
C SER A 399 -56.02 18.00 1.41
N TRP A 400 -56.41 17.87 2.68
CA TRP A 400 -56.94 16.62 3.23
C TRP A 400 -58.18 16.12 2.48
N ALA A 401 -59.09 17.01 2.05
CA ALA A 401 -60.32 16.59 1.38
C ALA A 401 -60.05 15.80 0.08
N ASP A 402 -59.06 16.24 -0.70
CA ASP A 402 -58.66 15.59 -1.95
C ASP A 402 -57.94 14.27 -1.67
N VAL A 403 -56.99 14.29 -0.73
CA VAL A 403 -56.26 13.09 -0.28
C VAL A 403 -57.22 12.03 0.25
N ARG A 404 -58.19 12.42 1.08
CA ARG A 404 -59.23 11.56 1.64
C ARG A 404 -60.03 10.88 0.52
N THR A 405 -60.37 11.60 -0.54
CA THR A 405 -61.15 11.08 -1.68
C THR A 405 -60.37 10.01 -2.44
N ASP A 406 -59.10 10.29 -2.79
CA ASP A 406 -58.23 9.31 -3.46
C ASP A 406 -57.94 8.08 -2.56
N MET A 407 -57.64 8.32 -1.27
CA MET A 407 -57.34 7.25 -0.32
C MET A 407 -58.55 6.36 -0.01
N ARG A 408 -59.76 6.91 0.02
CA ARG A 408 -60.99 6.12 0.20
C ARG A 408 -61.23 5.17 -0.97
N GLY A 409 -60.91 5.59 -2.20
CA GLY A 409 -60.99 4.73 -3.38
C GLY A 409 -59.94 3.60 -3.36
N ARG A 410 -58.68 3.94 -3.05
CA ARG A 410 -57.57 2.96 -3.07
C ARG A 410 -57.54 2.03 -1.86
N TYR A 411 -58.00 2.49 -0.69
CA TYR A 411 -57.92 1.76 0.58
C TYR A 411 -59.27 1.77 1.31
N PRO A 412 -60.32 1.14 0.76
CA PRO A 412 -61.69 1.23 1.28
C PRO A 412 -61.89 0.58 2.66
N ARG A 413 -60.96 -0.29 3.09
CA ARG A 413 -61.01 -0.95 4.42
C ARG A 413 -60.52 -0.07 5.57
N HIS A 414 -59.92 1.08 5.28
CA HIS A 414 -59.38 1.99 6.29
C HIS A 414 -60.36 3.13 6.60
N VAL A 415 -60.24 3.73 7.78
CA VAL A 415 -61.07 4.86 8.19
C VAL A 415 -60.48 6.15 7.64
N TRP A 416 -61.28 6.88 6.85
CA TRP A 416 -60.93 8.15 6.22
C TRP A 416 -61.89 9.24 6.71
N PRO A 417 -61.65 9.80 7.91
CA PRO A 417 -62.59 10.68 8.59
C PRO A 417 -62.81 11.99 7.83
N GLU A 418 -64.02 12.54 7.93
CA GLU A 418 -64.27 13.85 7.36
C GLU A 418 -63.51 14.95 8.10
N ASN A 419 -63.50 14.86 9.44
CA ASN A 419 -62.69 15.70 10.30
C ASN A 419 -61.58 14.87 10.97
N PRO A 420 -60.32 14.96 10.50
CA PRO A 420 -59.21 14.17 11.04
C PRO A 420 -58.80 14.59 12.46
N LEU A 421 -59.17 15.79 12.92
CA LEU A 421 -58.88 16.29 14.27
C LEU A 421 -59.74 15.63 15.35
N LEU A 422 -60.90 15.07 14.98
CA LEU A 422 -61.81 14.38 15.92
C LEU A 422 -61.66 12.86 15.86
N ALA A 423 -60.83 12.34 14.96
CA ALA A 423 -60.65 10.92 14.77
C ALA A 423 -59.55 10.37 15.68
N ALA A 424 -59.76 9.18 16.22
CA ALA A 424 -58.72 8.46 16.98
C ALA A 424 -57.60 8.00 16.04
N ALA A 425 -56.36 8.30 16.39
CA ALA A 425 -55.19 7.77 15.70
C ALA A 425 -55.14 6.24 15.79
N THR A 426 -54.75 5.59 14.69
CA THR A 426 -54.65 4.13 14.63
C THR A 426 -53.48 3.69 13.76
N ALA A 427 -52.66 2.79 14.31
CA ALA A 427 -51.65 2.09 13.55
C ALA A 427 -52.21 0.88 12.75
N ARG A 428 -53.50 0.55 12.92
CA ARG A 428 -54.15 -0.64 12.36
C ARG A 428 -55.13 -0.28 11.25
N ALA A 429 -55.38 -1.25 10.36
CA ALA A 429 -56.36 -1.12 9.29
C ALA A 429 -57.82 -0.99 9.80
N LYS A 430 -58.13 -1.56 10.98
CA LYS A 430 -59.42 -1.40 11.67
C LYS A 430 -59.19 -0.92 13.12
N PRO A 431 -59.91 0.13 13.60
CA PRO A 431 -59.91 0.51 15.01
C PRO A 431 -60.48 -0.60 15.90
N ARG A 432 -60.12 -0.63 17.18
CA ARG A 432 -60.76 -1.53 18.16
C ARG A 432 -62.17 -1.01 18.47
N GLY A 433 -63.20 -1.82 18.26
CA GLY A 433 -64.58 -1.55 18.73
C GLY A 433 -65.62 -1.18 17.66
N THR A 434 -65.49 -1.66 16.42
CA THR A 434 -66.59 -1.67 15.42
C THR A 434 -66.73 -3.03 14.77
#